data_AF-A0AAW2KB92-F1
#
_entry.id   AF-A0AAW2KB92-F1
#
_cell.length_a   1.000
_cell.length_b   1.000
_cell.length_c   1.000
_cell.angle_alpha   90.00
_cell.angle_beta   90.00
_cell.angle_gamma   90.00
#
_symmetry.space_group_name_H-M   'P 1'
#
loop_
_entity.id
_entity.type
_entity.pdbx_description
1 polymer ?
#
loop_
_entity_poly.entity_id
_entity_poly.type
_entity_poly.pdbx_seq_one_letter_code
_entity_poly.pdbx_strand_id
1 'polypeptide(L)'
;MIYDDDFVIVVSLTSQPDCVYTLYVQTASIIKAGTDARISIALGDSSGGSVWIPDLTDWGLMGRKHDYFERGNLDAFTGRGPCIGRPICRLNVTSDGSGHHHGWFCDYVEVTSTGPHMGCGQSIFYVDQWLATDAPPYQLSSVIDGCHQKAQWDGGPFAVGKPNGHYSE
;
A
#
# COMPACT_ATOMS: atom_id res chain seq x y z
N MET A 1 7.25 -53.74 21.87
CA MET A 1 6.21 -52.70 21.96
C MET A 1 6.95 -51.40 22.07
N ILE A 2 6.81 -50.60 21.02
CA ILE A 2 7.53 -49.36 20.76
C ILE A 2 6.98 -48.30 21.73
N TYR A 3 7.85 -47.62 22.47
CA TYR A 3 7.49 -46.37 23.13
C TYR A 3 7.98 -45.27 22.19
N ASP A 4 7.02 -44.55 21.60
CA ASP A 4 7.27 -43.48 20.64
C ASP A 4 8.09 -42.36 21.30
N ASP A 5 9.11 -41.92 20.57
CA ASP A 5 9.99 -40.81 20.89
C ASP A 5 9.19 -39.52 21.09
N ASP A 6 9.53 -38.77 22.14
CA ASP A 6 9.04 -37.44 22.43
C ASP A 6 9.23 -36.49 21.23
N PHE A 7 8.17 -36.33 20.42
CA PHE A 7 8.08 -35.25 19.45
C PHE A 7 7.75 -33.95 20.18
N VAL A 8 8.79 -33.27 20.67
CA VAL A 8 8.67 -31.91 21.21
C VAL A 8 8.42 -30.96 20.04
N ILE A 9 7.17 -30.57 19.82
CA ILE A 9 6.83 -29.46 18.93
C ILE A 9 7.25 -28.17 19.63
N VAL A 10 8.41 -27.63 19.25
CA VAL A 10 8.75 -26.25 19.58
C VAL A 10 7.86 -25.35 18.71
N VAL A 11 6.62 -25.13 19.13
CA VAL A 11 5.78 -24.08 18.55
C VAL A 11 6.40 -22.77 19.01
N SER A 12 7.06 -22.07 18.09
CA SER A 12 7.44 -20.68 18.32
C SER A 12 6.18 -19.90 18.65
N LEU A 13 6.03 -19.47 19.91
CA LEU A 13 4.87 -18.70 20.40
C LEU A 13 4.82 -17.26 19.86
N THR A 14 5.53 -16.98 18.78
CA THR A 14 5.59 -15.64 18.14
C THR A 14 5.25 -15.71 16.66
N SER A 15 4.35 -16.61 16.24
CA SER A 15 3.57 -16.36 15.03
C SER A 15 2.69 -15.15 15.34
N GLN A 16 3.18 -13.94 15.03
CA GLN A 16 2.26 -12.83 14.85
C GLN A 16 1.23 -13.27 13.80
N PRO A 17 -0.07 -13.07 14.03
CA PRO A 17 -1.07 -13.45 13.05
C PRO A 17 -0.78 -12.70 11.74
N ASP A 18 -0.97 -13.39 10.62
CA ASP A 18 -0.93 -12.76 9.30
C ASP A 18 -2.26 -12.11 9.00
N CYS A 19 -2.20 -10.92 8.43
CA CYS A 19 -3.33 -10.20 7.87
C CYS A 19 -3.24 -10.20 6.35
N VAL A 20 -4.40 -10.16 5.70
CA VAL A 20 -4.52 -9.94 4.26
C VAL A 20 -4.67 -8.45 4.02
N TYR A 21 -3.82 -7.94 3.14
CA TYR A 21 -3.83 -6.57 2.66
C TYR A 21 -4.33 -6.56 1.23
N THR A 22 -5.27 -5.67 0.92
CA THR A 22 -5.73 -5.39 -0.44
C THR A 22 -5.48 -3.93 -0.72
N LEU A 23 -4.75 -3.64 -1.80
CA LEU A 23 -4.42 -2.29 -2.21
C LEU A 23 -5.07 -1.99 -3.56
N TYR A 24 -5.66 -0.81 -3.68
CA TYR A 24 -6.04 -0.22 -4.95
C TYR A 24 -5.19 1.03 -5.19
N VAL A 25 -4.46 1.05 -6.29
CA VAL A 25 -3.57 2.16 -6.64
C VAL A 25 -4.11 2.83 -7.90
N GLN A 26 -4.43 4.11 -7.79
CA GLN A 26 -4.86 4.90 -8.94
C GLN A 26 -3.66 5.66 -9.50
N THR A 27 -3.36 5.39 -10.77
CA THR A 27 -2.47 6.26 -11.56
C THR A 27 -3.31 7.37 -12.18
N ALA A 28 -2.87 8.62 -12.07
CA ALA A 28 -3.65 9.75 -12.59
C ALA A 28 -3.86 9.66 -14.11
N SER A 29 -4.91 10.31 -14.60
CA SER A 29 -5.24 10.37 -16.03
C SER A 29 -4.54 11.51 -16.78
N ILE A 30 -3.60 12.22 -16.14
CA ILE A 30 -2.80 13.27 -16.76
C ILE A 30 -1.79 12.70 -17.76
N ILE A 31 -1.30 13.54 -18.67
CA ILE A 31 -0.38 13.12 -19.74
C ILE A 31 0.91 12.56 -19.12
N LYS A 32 1.36 11.39 -19.61
CA LYS A 32 2.58 10.69 -19.18
C LYS A 32 2.62 10.29 -17.69
N ALA A 33 1.46 10.09 -17.07
CA ALA A 33 1.38 9.68 -15.67
C ALA A 33 1.82 8.23 -15.40
N GLY A 34 1.89 7.37 -16.43
CA GLY A 34 2.19 5.94 -16.27
C GLY A 34 3.68 5.63 -16.16
N THR A 35 4.03 4.46 -15.61
CA THR A 35 5.43 4.07 -15.39
C THR A 35 5.72 2.58 -15.58
N ASP A 36 6.94 2.28 -16.03
CA ASP A 36 7.52 0.93 -16.06
C ASP A 36 8.40 0.63 -14.82
N ALA A 37 8.50 1.59 -13.89
CA ALA A 37 9.39 1.49 -12.74
C ALA A 37 8.87 0.48 -11.72
N ARG A 38 9.77 -0.03 -10.86
CA ARG A 38 9.36 -0.85 -9.72
C ARG A 38 8.77 0.05 -8.64
N ILE A 39 7.56 -0.27 -8.21
CA ILE A 39 6.88 0.43 -7.11
C ILE A 39 6.97 -0.39 -5.83
N SER A 40 7.35 0.26 -4.74
CA SER A 40 7.44 -0.31 -3.41
C SER A 40 6.59 0.47 -2.41
N ILE A 41 6.04 -0.23 -1.41
CA ILE A 41 5.12 0.33 -0.41
C ILE A 41 5.52 -0.09 1.00
N ALA A 42 5.59 0.87 1.91
CA ALA A 42 5.60 0.64 3.35
C ALA A 42 4.30 1.16 3.98
N LEU A 43 3.62 0.32 4.75
CA LEU A 43 2.44 0.66 5.53
C LEU A 43 2.80 0.73 7.01
N GLY A 44 2.14 1.60 7.77
CA GLY A 44 2.37 1.73 9.21
C GLY A 44 1.13 2.10 10.02
N ASP A 45 1.16 1.71 11.29
CA ASP A 45 0.16 2.05 12.30
C ASP A 45 0.70 3.04 13.36
N SER A 46 -0.18 3.48 14.26
CA SER A 46 0.16 4.44 15.33
C SER A 46 1.00 3.85 16.46
N SER A 47 1.07 2.53 16.56
CA SER A 47 1.82 1.76 17.55
C SER A 47 3.23 1.38 17.07
N GLY A 48 3.59 1.75 15.84
CA GLY A 48 4.88 1.45 15.22
C GLY A 48 4.93 0.12 14.47
N GLY A 49 3.82 -0.60 14.32
CA GLY A 49 3.73 -1.77 13.44
C GLY A 49 3.86 -1.36 11.97
N SER A 50 4.49 -2.21 11.16
CA SER A 50 4.74 -1.92 9.74
C SER A 50 4.69 -3.14 8.85
N VAL A 51 4.29 -2.95 7.59
CA VAL A 51 4.39 -3.93 6.49
C VAL A 51 5.21 -3.32 5.36
N TRP A 52 6.18 -4.07 4.83
CA TRP A 52 7.01 -3.65 3.71
C TRP A 52 6.80 -4.55 2.50
N ILE A 53 6.57 -3.93 1.35
CA ILE A 53 6.31 -4.57 0.06
C ILE A 53 7.36 -4.03 -0.92
N PRO A 54 8.45 -4.78 -1.18
CA PRO A 54 9.58 -4.28 -1.97
C PRO A 54 9.26 -4.17 -3.48
N ASP A 55 8.30 -4.95 -3.95
CA ASP A 55 7.77 -4.90 -5.32
C ASP A 55 6.27 -5.18 -5.25
N LEU A 56 5.47 -4.16 -5.57
CA LEU A 56 4.03 -4.26 -5.49
C LEU A 56 3.46 -5.22 -6.56
N THR A 57 4.17 -5.43 -7.67
CA THR A 57 3.72 -6.32 -8.74
C THR A 57 3.71 -7.79 -8.32
N ASP A 58 4.51 -8.18 -7.32
CA ASP A 58 4.47 -9.52 -6.71
C ASP A 58 3.11 -9.82 -6.07
N TRP A 59 2.34 -8.79 -5.73
CA TRP A 59 0.99 -8.88 -5.16
C TRP A 59 -0.11 -8.63 -6.22
N GLY A 60 0.23 -8.53 -7.50
CA GLY A 60 -0.70 -8.16 -8.56
C GLY A 60 -1.89 -9.12 -8.74
N LEU A 61 -3.09 -8.58 -8.91
CA LEU A 61 -4.34 -9.33 -9.08
C LEU A 61 -4.96 -9.28 -10.49
N MET A 62 -4.40 -8.49 -11.42
CA MET A 62 -5.05 -8.19 -12.71
C MET A 62 -4.62 -9.12 -13.86
N GLY A 63 -3.88 -10.18 -13.54
CA GLY A 63 -3.45 -11.21 -14.48
C GLY A 63 -2.02 -11.02 -14.99
N ARG A 64 -1.46 -12.09 -15.57
CA ARG A 64 -0.02 -12.20 -15.86
C ARG A 64 0.52 -11.27 -16.95
N LYS A 65 -0.34 -10.66 -17.76
CA LYS A 65 0.02 -9.77 -18.88
C LYS A 65 -0.50 -8.35 -18.68
N HIS A 66 -1.07 -8.07 -17.51
CA HIS A 66 -1.53 -6.73 -17.21
C HIS A 66 -0.33 -5.83 -16.99
N ASP A 67 -0.40 -4.64 -17.56
CA ASP A 67 0.61 -3.60 -17.42
C ASP A 67 0.16 -2.66 -16.30
N TYR A 68 0.82 -2.78 -15.15
CA TYR A 68 0.47 -2.03 -13.95
C TYR A 68 1.00 -0.61 -14.02
N PHE A 69 0.38 0.29 -13.28
CA PHE A 69 0.79 1.69 -13.12
C PHE A 69 0.71 2.51 -14.40
N GLU A 70 -0.14 2.10 -15.33
CA GLU A 70 -0.40 2.82 -16.57
C GLU A 70 -1.39 3.98 -16.39
N ARG A 71 -1.26 4.99 -17.24
CA ARG A 71 -2.06 6.23 -17.15
C ARG A 71 -3.56 5.93 -17.05
N GLY A 72 -4.17 6.42 -15.97
CA GLY A 72 -5.61 6.30 -15.73
C GLY A 72 -6.07 4.93 -15.22
N ASN A 73 -5.16 3.95 -15.09
CA ASN A 73 -5.52 2.65 -14.55
C ASN A 73 -5.73 2.71 -13.03
N LEU A 74 -6.73 1.95 -12.59
CA LEU A 74 -6.89 1.53 -11.21
C LEU A 74 -6.40 0.10 -11.09
N ASP A 75 -5.29 -0.07 -10.37
CA ASP A 75 -4.63 -1.35 -10.24
C ASP A 75 -4.90 -1.99 -8.88
N ALA A 76 -5.16 -3.31 -8.86
CA ALA A 76 -5.48 -4.05 -7.66
C ALA A 76 -4.36 -5.04 -7.28
N PHE A 77 -4.05 -5.06 -5.98
CA PHE A 77 -3.00 -5.90 -5.40
C PHE A 77 -3.51 -6.57 -4.12
N THR A 78 -3.07 -7.79 -3.84
CA THR A 78 -3.29 -8.41 -2.53
C THR A 78 -2.14 -9.30 -2.09
N GLY A 79 -1.88 -9.32 -0.79
CA GLY A 79 -0.89 -10.21 -0.20
C GLY A 79 -1.05 -10.32 1.30
N ARG A 80 -0.17 -11.14 1.89
CA ARG A 80 -0.13 -11.38 3.33
C ARG A 80 1.09 -10.73 3.94
N GLY A 81 0.92 -10.24 5.16
CA GLY A 81 1.99 -9.71 5.99
C GLY A 81 1.61 -9.76 7.47
N PRO A 82 2.51 -9.36 8.37
CA PRO A 82 2.20 -9.33 9.80
C PRO A 82 1.00 -8.41 10.03
N CYS A 83 0.08 -8.81 10.92
CA CYS A 83 -1.02 -7.94 11.32
C CYS A 83 -0.49 -6.69 12.04
N ILE A 84 -0.89 -5.52 11.54
CA ILE A 84 -0.64 -4.23 12.18
C ILE A 84 -1.95 -3.62 12.71
N GLY A 85 -1.82 -2.60 13.55
CA GLY A 85 -2.92 -1.84 14.11
C GLY A 85 -3.78 -1.16 13.04
N ARG A 86 -5.01 -0.82 13.43
CA ARG A 86 -5.99 -0.13 12.59
C ARG A 86 -6.37 1.22 13.22
N PRO A 87 -6.58 2.28 12.43
CA PRO A 87 -6.39 2.33 10.98
C PRO A 87 -4.90 2.23 10.60
N ILE A 88 -4.64 1.81 9.37
CA ILE A 88 -3.31 2.00 8.78
C ILE A 88 -3.21 3.50 8.53
N CYS A 89 -2.26 4.15 9.16
CA CYS A 89 -2.21 5.61 9.23
C CYS A 89 -0.96 6.20 8.60
N ARG A 90 -0.02 5.37 8.14
CA ARG A 90 1.15 5.81 7.41
C ARG A 90 1.32 5.02 6.11
N LEU A 91 1.65 5.74 5.04
CA LEU A 91 2.08 5.20 3.76
C LEU A 91 3.43 5.81 3.40
N ASN A 92 4.37 4.99 2.94
CA ASN A 92 5.48 5.41 2.10
C ASN A 92 5.36 4.67 0.76
N VAL A 93 5.17 5.40 -0.33
CA VAL A 93 5.17 4.85 -1.69
C VAL A 93 6.41 5.34 -2.41
N THR A 94 7.15 4.44 -3.04
CA THR A 94 8.44 4.75 -3.67
C THR A 94 8.57 4.07 -5.02
N SER A 95 8.90 4.86 -6.05
CA SER A 95 9.36 4.39 -7.36
C SER A 95 10.88 4.21 -7.33
N ASP A 96 11.41 3.19 -8.02
CA ASP A 96 12.85 3.06 -8.22
C ASP A 96 13.39 3.94 -9.36
N GLY A 97 12.52 4.62 -10.10
CA GLY A 97 12.86 5.51 -11.21
C GLY A 97 13.51 4.81 -12.41
N SER A 98 13.33 3.49 -12.53
CA SER A 98 13.83 2.72 -13.68
C SER A 98 12.85 2.73 -14.87
N GLY A 99 13.27 2.16 -16.00
CA GLY A 99 12.42 2.03 -17.20
C GLY A 99 12.49 3.21 -18.18
N HIS A 100 11.79 3.08 -19.32
CA HIS A 100 11.72 4.16 -20.32
C HIS A 100 10.72 5.23 -19.90
N HIS A 101 9.66 4.84 -19.20
CA HIS A 101 8.68 5.70 -18.57
C HIS A 101 8.91 5.73 -17.05
N HIS A 102 9.93 6.47 -16.61
CA HIS A 102 10.38 6.43 -15.20
C HIS A 102 9.57 7.36 -14.26
N GLY A 103 8.91 8.38 -14.81
CA GLY A 103 8.10 9.32 -14.02
C GLY A 103 6.68 8.80 -13.85
N TRP A 104 6.22 8.70 -12.61
CA TRP A 104 4.89 8.20 -12.28
C TRP A 104 4.07 9.27 -11.55
N PHE A 105 2.81 9.48 -11.91
CA PHE A 105 1.90 10.27 -11.08
C PHE A 105 0.91 9.35 -10.36
N CYS A 106 1.12 9.18 -9.06
CA CYS A 106 0.22 8.45 -8.19
C CYS A 106 -0.85 9.40 -7.65
N ASP A 107 -2.12 9.11 -7.93
CA ASP A 107 -3.25 9.89 -7.42
C ASP A 107 -3.55 9.49 -5.97
N TYR A 108 -3.92 8.22 -5.75
CA TYR A 108 -4.16 7.70 -4.41
C TYR A 108 -3.84 6.21 -4.28
N VAL A 109 -3.67 5.79 -3.02
CA VAL A 109 -3.59 4.38 -2.62
C VAL A 109 -4.66 4.12 -1.57
N GLU A 110 -5.59 3.24 -1.87
CA GLU A 110 -6.54 2.69 -0.91
C GLU A 110 -6.01 1.37 -0.37
N VAL A 111 -6.09 1.19 0.94
CA VAL A 111 -5.61 -0.01 1.63
C VAL A 111 -6.72 -0.56 2.52
N THR A 112 -7.03 -1.83 2.32
CA THR A 112 -7.86 -2.62 3.23
C THR A 112 -6.99 -3.65 3.94
N SER A 113 -7.17 -3.80 5.25
CA SER A 113 -6.55 -4.84 6.06
C SER A 113 -7.61 -5.66 6.77
N THR A 114 -7.47 -6.99 6.68
CA THR A 114 -8.35 -7.97 7.32
C THR A 114 -7.52 -9.06 7.97
N GLY A 115 -7.95 -9.55 9.13
CA GLY A 115 -7.24 -10.59 9.86
C GLY A 115 -8.20 -11.48 10.67
N PRO A 116 -7.79 -12.68 11.07
CA PRO A 116 -8.59 -13.54 11.94
C PRO A 116 -8.94 -12.81 13.23
N HIS A 117 -10.23 -12.73 13.57
CA HIS A 117 -10.74 -12.02 14.75
C HIS A 117 -10.39 -10.52 14.80
N MET A 118 -9.92 -9.96 13.68
CA MET A 118 -9.72 -8.52 13.48
C MET A 118 -10.80 -8.03 12.53
N GLY A 119 -11.46 -6.92 12.86
CA GLY A 119 -12.38 -6.28 11.93
C GLY A 119 -11.67 -5.83 10.65
N CYS A 120 -12.44 -5.48 9.63
CA CYS A 120 -11.92 -4.80 8.46
C CYS A 120 -11.46 -3.39 8.84
N GLY A 121 -10.28 -2.96 8.38
CA GLY A 121 -9.84 -1.57 8.43
C GLY A 121 -9.58 -1.08 7.02
N GLN A 122 -10.08 0.11 6.68
CA GLN A 122 -9.90 0.73 5.38
C GLN A 122 -9.27 2.10 5.55
N SER A 123 -8.29 2.43 4.71
CA SER A 123 -7.61 3.70 4.72
C SER A 123 -7.33 4.16 3.29
N ILE A 124 -7.46 5.45 3.02
CA ILE A 124 -7.16 6.05 1.71
C ILE A 124 -6.07 7.08 1.92
N PHE A 125 -5.01 6.99 1.12
CA PHE A 125 -3.90 7.93 1.10
C PHE A 125 -3.90 8.68 -0.22
N TYR A 126 -4.22 9.97 -0.20
CA TYR A 126 -4.10 10.83 -1.37
C TYR A 126 -2.65 11.25 -1.55
N VAL A 127 -1.99 10.66 -2.56
CA VAL A 127 -0.58 10.87 -2.87
C VAL A 127 -0.39 12.13 -3.69
N ASP A 128 -1.24 12.31 -4.72
CA ASP A 128 -1.39 13.49 -5.57
C ASP A 128 -0.06 14.17 -5.95
N GLN A 129 0.89 13.38 -6.43
CA GLN A 129 2.19 13.93 -6.84
C GLN A 129 2.92 13.03 -7.84
N TRP A 130 3.86 13.66 -8.55
CA TRP A 130 4.88 12.94 -9.31
C TRP A 130 5.87 12.24 -8.37
N LEU A 131 6.07 10.94 -8.59
CA LEU A 131 7.22 10.19 -8.12
C LEU A 131 8.21 10.07 -9.29
N ALA A 132 8.99 11.13 -9.48
CA ALA A 132 9.84 11.32 -10.65
C ALA A 132 11.04 12.22 -10.31
N THR A 133 12.12 12.13 -11.10
CA THR A 133 13.28 13.03 -11.00
C THR A 133 13.24 14.18 -12.02
N ASP A 134 12.33 14.12 -12.99
CA ASP A 134 12.17 15.08 -14.08
C ASP A 134 10.89 15.94 -13.97
N ALA A 135 10.04 15.67 -12.97
CA ALA A 135 8.85 16.47 -12.65
C ALA A 135 8.82 16.85 -11.15
N PRO A 136 8.38 18.07 -10.79
CA PRO A 136 8.20 18.45 -9.39
C PRO A 136 7.28 17.48 -8.64
N PRO A 137 7.58 17.10 -7.39
CA PRO A 137 8.60 17.66 -6.50
C PRO A 137 10.03 17.13 -6.69
N TYR A 138 10.34 16.44 -7.78
CA TYR A 138 11.65 15.82 -8.06
C TYR A 138 12.06 14.78 -7.00
N GLN A 139 11.07 14.04 -6.50
CA GLN A 139 11.22 13.00 -5.50
C GLN A 139 10.69 11.70 -6.06
N LEU A 140 11.34 10.59 -5.72
CA LEU A 140 10.88 9.24 -6.08
C LEU A 140 10.03 8.59 -4.98
N SER A 141 9.87 9.25 -3.84
CA SER A 141 9.14 8.75 -2.67
C SER A 141 8.17 9.79 -2.14
N SER A 142 7.02 9.32 -1.66
CA SER A 142 6.07 10.13 -0.89
C SER A 142 5.74 9.44 0.43
N VAL A 143 5.92 10.16 1.54
CA VAL A 143 5.56 9.71 2.88
C VAL A 143 4.37 10.51 3.38
N ILE A 144 3.28 9.81 3.69
CA ILE A 144 2.04 10.38 4.18
C ILE A 144 1.80 9.81 5.58
N ASP A 145 1.84 10.67 6.60
CA ASP A 145 1.64 10.29 8.00
C ASP A 145 0.39 10.97 8.58
N GLY A 146 -0.62 10.14 8.83
CA GLY A 146 -1.88 10.50 9.47
C GLY A 146 -2.03 9.95 10.88
N CYS A 147 -1.00 9.34 11.48
CA CYS A 147 -1.14 8.61 12.74
C CYS A 147 -1.54 9.47 13.95
N HIS A 148 -1.45 10.79 13.82
CA HIS A 148 -1.92 11.76 14.82
C HIS A 148 -3.25 12.44 14.44
N GLN A 149 -3.82 12.12 13.28
CA GLN A 149 -5.11 12.66 12.84
C GLN A 149 -6.24 11.96 13.58
N LYS A 150 -7.24 12.73 14.02
CA LYS A 150 -8.49 12.14 14.50
C LYS A 150 -9.19 11.52 13.29
N ALA A 151 -9.59 10.26 13.39
CA ALA A 151 -10.47 9.67 12.40
C ALA A 151 -11.69 10.59 12.21
N GLN A 152 -11.97 11.02 10.99
CA GLN A 152 -13.23 11.70 10.69
C GLN A 152 -14.36 10.72 11.02
N TRP A 153 -15.19 11.06 12.01
CA TRP A 153 -16.29 10.22 12.48
C TRP A 153 -17.54 10.48 11.63
N ASP A 154 -17.58 9.89 10.45
CA ASP A 154 -18.77 9.80 9.60
C ASP A 154 -19.02 8.38 9.06
N GLY A 155 -18.24 7.38 9.53
CA GLY A 155 -18.39 5.98 9.13
C GLY A 155 -17.71 5.63 7.80
N GLY A 156 -16.97 6.57 7.20
CA GLY A 156 -16.15 6.35 6.01
C GLY A 156 -14.78 5.74 6.29
N PRO A 157 -13.99 5.45 5.23
CA PRO A 157 -12.60 5.02 5.37
C PRO A 157 -11.74 6.11 6.04
N PHE A 158 -10.67 5.70 6.72
CA PHE A 158 -9.70 6.64 7.27
C PHE A 158 -8.89 7.30 6.15
N ALA A 159 -9.19 8.57 5.83
CA ALA A 159 -8.52 9.29 4.76
C ALA A 159 -7.34 10.14 5.29
N VAL A 160 -6.20 10.07 4.61
CA VAL A 160 -5.00 10.87 4.89
C VAL A 160 -4.51 11.52 3.61
N GLY A 161 -4.04 12.76 3.71
CA GLY A 161 -3.75 13.60 2.55
C GLY A 161 -4.98 14.43 2.18
N LYS A 162 -4.85 15.24 1.11
CA LYS A 162 -5.98 16.04 0.62
C LYS A 162 -6.58 15.31 -0.58
N PRO A 163 -7.86 14.90 -0.55
CA PRO A 163 -8.55 14.55 -1.78
C PRO A 163 -8.45 15.75 -2.72
N ASN A 164 -8.20 15.49 -3.99
CA ASN A 164 -8.21 16.50 -5.03
C ASN A 164 -9.54 17.27 -4.99
N GLY A 165 -9.51 18.46 -4.38
CA GLY A 165 -10.57 19.45 -4.43
C GLY A 165 -10.24 20.43 -5.54
N HIS A 166 -10.98 20.33 -6.65
CA HIS A 166 -10.90 21.18 -7.85
C HIS A 166 -9.66 21.04 -8.74
N TYR A 167 -9.76 20.14 -9.71
CA TYR A 167 -9.56 20.54 -11.11
C TYR A 167 -10.89 20.39 -11.83
N SER A 168 -11.80 21.34 -11.60
CA SER A 168 -12.90 21.60 -12.51
C SER A 168 -12.40 22.56 -13.58
N GLU A 169 -12.66 22.17 -14.84
CA GLU A 169 -12.47 22.89 -16.11
C GLU A 169 -11.09 22.79 -16.78
#